data_AF-A0A972E5B0-F1
#
_entry.id   AF-A0A972E5B0-F1
#
_cell.length_a   1.000
_cell.length_b   1.000
_cell.length_c   1.000
_cell.angle_alpha   90.00
_cell.angle_beta   90.00
_cell.angle_gamma   90.00
#
_symmetry.space_group_name_H-M   'P 1'
#
loop_
_entity.id
_entity.type
_entity.pdbx_description
1 polymer ?
#
loop_
_entity_poly.entity_id
_entity_poly.type
_entity_poly.pdbx_seq_one_letter_code
_entity_poly.pdbx_strand_id
1 'polypeptide(L)'
;IWILGPHEGYEGEFQRFRPFLLTPLGDAFEWFWCQHAPEILPDLDGNPDTLDLLVFDNGQNRSFSSETAVPPSENYSRAVHYRIDEKAKTVQQLWQYGKELGSAYYASFLGDVDDLKKTGNRLITFGGQLYTNDQPCEDIVSGVFGQTVTRSRIIEVTPAGETVYEIAVRENAYTLSAETYQAERISFSDIGKTWSPLSETVAQRMGEPEMCVPTREIAPPLFFTKRMSADFSKFYREGNRLIIDGQLRYDNKSYLIGRAYIVFRSQDNVAIFPSYGGMNGRFFSSVDLSAVDEGEYLISIAGVVREGNDAASGKMRSGHFSTPYKITIPTDIKKVEKGKE
;
A
#
# COMPACT_ATOMS: atom_id res chain seq x y z
N ILE A 1 13.99 6.33 -29.58
CA ILE A 1 14.65 6.17 -28.26
C ILE A 1 15.05 7.56 -27.74
N TRP A 2 14.69 7.84 -26.50
CA TRP A 2 14.96 9.07 -25.76
C TRP A 2 15.07 8.74 -24.26
N ILE A 3 15.60 9.67 -23.47
CA ILE A 3 15.73 9.60 -22.03
C ILE A 3 15.24 10.93 -21.46
N LEU A 4 14.22 10.88 -20.61
CA LEU A 4 13.70 12.01 -19.85
C LEU A 4 14.31 11.97 -18.44
N GLY A 5 15.32 12.78 -18.19
CA GLY A 5 16.00 12.87 -16.91
C GLY A 5 17.09 13.94 -16.92
N PRO A 6 17.59 14.34 -15.74
CA PRO A 6 18.63 15.35 -15.66
C PRO A 6 19.89 14.94 -16.43
N HIS A 7 20.67 15.92 -16.87
CA HIS A 7 21.86 15.67 -17.70
C HIS A 7 23.08 15.28 -16.86
N GLU A 8 23.04 15.52 -15.55
CA GLU A 8 24.01 15.04 -14.57
C GLU A 8 23.93 13.51 -14.40
N GLY A 9 25.04 12.86 -14.03
CA GLY A 9 25.11 11.42 -13.78
C GLY A 9 25.42 10.58 -15.03
N TYR A 10 25.58 11.22 -16.19
CA TYR A 10 25.93 10.57 -17.46
C TYR A 10 27.43 10.70 -17.81
N GLU A 11 28.30 10.76 -16.81
CA GLU A 11 29.76 10.74 -16.97
C GLU A 11 30.30 9.31 -17.16
N GLY A 12 31.60 9.19 -17.47
CA GLY A 12 32.27 7.89 -17.59
C GLY A 12 31.62 6.96 -18.61
N GLU A 13 31.30 5.73 -18.20
CA GLU A 13 30.68 4.72 -19.07
C GLU A 13 29.25 5.08 -19.52
N PHE A 14 28.58 5.98 -18.81
CA PHE A 14 27.21 6.41 -19.13
C PHE A 14 27.16 7.51 -20.21
N GLN A 15 28.31 8.06 -20.62
CA GLN A 15 28.38 9.07 -21.67
C GLN A 15 27.73 8.62 -22.99
N ARG A 16 27.75 7.30 -23.27
CA ARG A 16 27.09 6.70 -24.44
C ARG A 16 25.58 6.95 -24.51
N PHE A 17 24.95 7.31 -23.39
CA PHE A 17 23.51 7.59 -23.32
C PHE A 17 23.16 9.06 -23.53
N ARG A 18 24.13 9.97 -23.46
CA ARG A 18 23.92 11.42 -23.66
C ARG A 18 23.18 11.77 -24.96
N PRO A 19 23.42 11.09 -26.11
CA PRO A 19 22.67 11.37 -27.34
C PRO A 19 21.16 11.09 -27.27
N PHE A 20 20.68 10.38 -26.24
CA PHE A 20 19.26 10.11 -26.05
C PHE A 20 18.60 11.09 -25.08
N LEU A 21 19.36 11.91 -24.35
CA LEU A 21 18.80 12.87 -23.39
C LEU A 21 17.94 13.92 -24.10
N LEU A 22 16.74 14.13 -23.57
CA LEU A 22 15.85 15.18 -24.06
C LEU A 22 16.33 16.55 -23.58
N THR A 23 16.14 17.56 -24.43
CA THR A 23 16.45 18.95 -24.11
C THR A 23 15.18 19.64 -23.60
N PRO A 24 15.15 20.14 -22.35
CA PRO A 24 13.98 20.81 -21.82
C PRO A 24 13.73 22.15 -22.51
N LEU A 25 12.47 22.49 -22.71
CA LEU A 25 12.01 23.76 -23.26
C LEU A 25 11.28 24.58 -22.19
N GLY A 26 11.58 25.88 -22.15
CA GLY A 26 10.95 26.85 -21.25
C GLY A 26 11.60 26.92 -19.87
N ASP A 27 11.41 28.06 -19.20
CA ASP A 27 12.09 28.38 -17.94
C ASP A 27 11.46 27.70 -16.71
N ALA A 28 10.21 27.24 -16.83
CA ALA A 28 9.45 26.61 -15.73
C ALA A 28 9.61 25.08 -15.67
N PHE A 29 10.53 24.51 -16.45
CA PHE A 29 10.74 23.07 -16.51
C PHE A 29 11.45 22.53 -15.26
N GLU A 30 10.97 21.42 -14.72
CA GLU A 30 11.61 20.70 -13.62
C GLU A 30 11.67 19.21 -13.92
N TRP A 31 12.80 18.55 -13.62
CA TRP A 31 12.92 17.08 -13.68
C TRP A 31 12.10 16.42 -12.56
N PHE A 32 11.59 15.22 -12.82
CA PHE A 32 11.04 14.34 -11.78
C PHE A 32 12.15 13.54 -11.08
N TRP A 33 11.85 13.05 -9.88
CA TRP A 33 12.77 12.27 -9.07
C TRP A 33 12.02 11.12 -8.38
N CYS A 34 12.58 9.91 -8.49
CA CYS A 34 12.00 8.68 -7.93
C CYS A 34 10.52 8.48 -8.31
N GLN A 35 10.20 8.77 -9.56
CA GLN A 35 8.86 8.82 -10.11
C GLN A 35 8.16 7.46 -10.22
N HIS A 36 6.83 7.50 -10.28
CA HIS A 36 5.95 6.35 -10.48
C HIS A 36 4.93 6.63 -11.59
N ALA A 37 4.24 5.57 -12.02
CA ALA A 37 3.09 5.60 -12.91
C ALA A 37 3.24 6.49 -14.17
N PRO A 38 4.22 6.22 -15.05
CA PRO A 38 4.23 6.87 -16.36
C PRO A 38 3.03 6.39 -17.20
N GLU A 39 2.10 7.29 -17.51
CA GLU A 39 0.98 7.07 -18.42
C GLU A 39 1.20 7.86 -19.73
N ILE A 40 1.09 7.17 -20.87
CA ILE A 40 1.03 7.84 -22.18
C ILE A 40 -0.41 8.29 -22.41
N LEU A 41 -0.59 9.61 -22.56
CA LEU A 41 -1.87 10.21 -22.86
C LEU A 41 -2.19 10.09 -24.37
N PRO A 42 -3.47 10.24 -24.77
CA PRO A 42 -3.82 10.42 -26.18
C PRO A 42 -3.04 11.59 -26.80
N ASP A 43 -2.92 11.62 -28.12
CA ASP A 43 -2.37 12.80 -28.82
C ASP A 43 -3.28 14.02 -28.57
N LEU A 44 -2.74 15.04 -27.88
CA LEU A 44 -3.47 16.24 -27.48
C LEU A 44 -3.20 17.47 -28.36
N ASP A 45 -2.28 17.39 -29.33
CA ASP A 45 -2.00 18.51 -30.27
C ASP A 45 -2.10 18.16 -31.74
N GLY A 46 -2.36 16.89 -32.07
CA GLY A 46 -2.49 16.40 -33.42
C GLY A 46 -1.15 16.27 -34.14
N ASN A 47 -0.01 16.34 -33.43
CA ASN A 47 1.30 16.14 -33.99
C ASN A 47 1.77 14.69 -33.73
N PRO A 48 1.85 13.83 -34.77
CA PRO A 48 2.25 12.43 -34.62
C PRO A 48 3.72 12.24 -34.21
N ASP A 49 4.52 13.31 -34.24
CA ASP A 49 5.91 13.29 -33.78
C ASP A 49 6.06 13.60 -32.28
N THR A 50 4.94 13.93 -31.61
CA THR A 50 4.92 14.23 -30.19
C THR A 50 4.21 13.15 -29.37
N LEU A 51 4.61 13.05 -28.12
CA LEU A 51 4.05 12.14 -27.13
C LEU A 51 3.76 12.91 -25.84
N ASP A 52 2.54 12.77 -25.34
CA ASP A 52 2.12 13.33 -24.06
C ASP A 52 2.28 12.28 -22.95
N LEU A 53 3.06 12.61 -21.92
CA LEU A 53 3.44 11.72 -20.81
C LEU A 53 2.99 12.34 -19.48
N LEU A 54 2.15 11.64 -18.75
CA LEU A 54 1.74 11.96 -17.39
C LEU A 54 2.54 11.08 -16.42
N VAL A 55 3.04 11.67 -15.32
CA VAL A 55 3.91 10.98 -14.36
C VAL A 55 3.62 11.47 -12.94
N PHE A 56 3.67 10.56 -11.97
CA PHE A 56 3.72 10.94 -10.55
C PHE A 56 5.16 11.11 -10.11
N ASP A 57 5.57 12.35 -9.85
CA ASP A 57 6.89 12.72 -9.36
C ASP A 57 6.90 12.74 -7.82
N ASN A 58 7.46 11.70 -7.22
CA ASN A 58 7.59 11.61 -5.76
C ASN A 58 8.45 12.75 -5.20
N GLY A 59 9.56 13.10 -5.88
CA GLY A 59 10.47 14.14 -5.44
C GLY A 59 11.52 13.68 -4.44
N GLN A 60 11.62 12.38 -4.15
CA GLN A 60 12.58 11.85 -3.19
C GLN A 60 14.00 12.19 -3.58
N ASN A 61 14.77 12.77 -2.64
CA ASN A 61 16.13 13.25 -2.87
C ASN A 61 16.24 14.00 -4.20
N ARG A 62 15.49 15.10 -4.39
CA ARG A 62 15.39 15.90 -5.63
C ARG A 62 16.73 16.53 -6.08
N SER A 63 17.77 15.73 -6.24
CA SER A 63 19.18 16.07 -6.42
C SER A 63 20.05 14.81 -6.49
N PHE A 64 21.15 14.83 -7.26
CA PHE A 64 22.18 13.80 -7.20
C PHE A 64 23.18 13.98 -6.04
N SER A 65 23.24 15.17 -5.44
CA SER A 65 24.10 15.48 -4.30
C SER A 65 23.28 15.70 -3.04
N SER A 66 23.77 15.19 -1.90
CA SER A 66 23.16 15.46 -0.59
C SER A 66 23.21 16.94 -0.22
N GLU A 67 24.16 17.72 -0.77
CA GLU A 67 24.29 19.16 -0.49
C GLU A 67 23.17 19.99 -1.11
N THR A 68 22.62 19.55 -2.24
CA THR A 68 21.55 20.22 -2.98
C THR A 68 20.21 19.49 -2.86
N ALA A 69 20.15 18.43 -2.07
CA ALA A 69 18.91 17.71 -1.79
C ALA A 69 17.96 18.59 -0.97
N VAL A 70 16.69 18.61 -1.36
CA VAL A 70 15.64 19.32 -0.63
C VAL A 70 15.22 18.46 0.56
N PRO A 71 15.27 18.98 1.81
CA PRO A 71 14.88 18.20 2.97
C PRO A 71 13.36 17.90 2.95
N PRO A 72 12.90 16.81 3.58
CA PRO A 72 11.49 16.38 3.52
C PRO A 72 10.48 17.46 3.97
N SER A 73 10.87 18.33 4.90
CA SER A 73 10.05 19.44 5.41
C SER A 73 9.79 20.55 4.38
N GLU A 74 10.64 20.65 3.35
CA GLU A 74 10.56 21.64 2.26
C GLU A 74 10.28 20.98 0.91
N ASN A 75 10.22 19.65 0.87
CA ASN A 75 10.01 18.88 -0.35
C ASN A 75 8.52 18.76 -0.69
N TYR A 76 8.24 18.25 -1.89
CA TYR A 76 6.90 18.10 -2.44
C TYR A 76 6.87 16.99 -3.49
N SER A 77 5.69 16.40 -3.65
CA SER A 77 5.36 15.48 -4.74
C SER A 77 4.38 16.15 -5.69
N ARG A 78 4.36 15.74 -6.95
CA ARG A 78 3.46 16.32 -7.95
C ARG A 78 3.05 15.31 -9.01
N ALA A 79 1.84 15.45 -9.52
CA ALA A 79 1.52 14.96 -10.85
C ALA A 79 2.06 15.95 -11.88
N VAL A 80 2.69 15.46 -12.94
CA VAL A 80 3.30 16.31 -13.97
C VAL A 80 3.05 15.74 -15.36
N HIS A 81 2.68 16.62 -16.29
CA HIS A 81 2.45 16.29 -17.70
C HIS A 81 3.54 16.94 -18.56
N TYR A 82 4.27 16.11 -19.28
CA TYR A 82 5.26 16.51 -20.28
C TYR A 82 4.77 16.22 -21.69
N ARG A 83 5.17 17.06 -22.65
CA ARG A 83 5.15 16.74 -24.07
C ARG A 83 6.56 16.55 -24.59
N ILE A 84 6.79 15.42 -25.24
CA ILE A 84 8.07 15.04 -25.82
C ILE A 84 7.96 15.15 -27.33
N ASP A 85 8.87 15.86 -27.99
CA ASP A 85 9.05 15.77 -29.44
C ASP A 85 10.14 14.73 -29.73
N GLU A 86 9.73 13.57 -30.26
CA GLU A 86 10.63 12.44 -30.44
C GLU A 86 11.65 12.67 -31.55
N LYS A 87 11.34 13.54 -32.52
CA LYS A 87 12.22 13.90 -33.64
C LYS A 87 13.20 15.01 -33.25
N ALA A 88 12.69 16.08 -32.64
CA ALA A 88 13.50 17.22 -32.20
C ALA A 88 14.32 16.92 -30.94
N LYS A 89 14.00 15.83 -30.21
CA LYS A 89 14.63 15.46 -28.93
C LYS A 89 14.46 16.54 -27.87
N THR A 90 13.27 17.12 -27.80
CA THR A 90 12.92 18.14 -26.82
C THR A 90 11.79 17.68 -25.92
N VAL A 91 11.68 18.31 -24.76
CA VAL A 91 10.59 18.06 -23.81
C VAL A 91 10.08 19.36 -23.22
N GLN A 92 8.76 19.53 -23.15
CA GLN A 92 8.11 20.67 -22.54
C GLN A 92 7.26 20.18 -21.37
N GLN A 93 7.32 20.88 -20.23
CA GLN A 93 6.38 20.68 -19.13
C GLN A 93 5.12 21.50 -19.41
N LEU A 94 3.96 20.85 -19.51
CA LEU A 94 2.69 21.51 -19.86
C LEU A 94 1.83 21.81 -18.64
N TRP A 95 1.86 20.94 -17.64
CA TRP A 95 1.01 21.05 -16.46
C TRP A 95 1.65 20.36 -15.26
N GLN A 96 1.33 20.84 -14.05
CA GLN A 96 1.67 20.18 -12.80
C GLN A 96 0.66 20.51 -11.70
N TYR A 97 0.51 19.60 -10.74
CA TYR A 97 -0.25 19.81 -9.51
C TYR A 97 0.42 19.12 -8.34
N GLY A 98 0.51 19.79 -7.20
CA GLY A 98 1.03 19.24 -5.95
C GLY A 98 2.25 19.97 -5.39
N LYS A 99 3.02 20.69 -6.22
CA LYS A 99 4.17 21.49 -5.73
C LYS A 99 3.74 22.56 -4.72
N GLU A 100 2.62 23.21 -5.00
CA GLU A 100 1.99 24.22 -4.15
C GLU A 100 1.47 23.67 -2.80
N LEU A 101 1.29 22.35 -2.70
CA LEU A 101 0.84 21.69 -1.48
C LEU A 101 2.01 21.39 -0.52
N GLY A 102 3.25 21.45 -1.02
CA GLY A 102 4.47 21.32 -0.23
C GLY A 102 4.56 20.00 0.55
N SER A 103 5.26 20.06 1.68
CA SER A 103 5.55 18.88 2.51
C SER A 103 4.32 18.27 3.18
N ALA A 104 3.18 18.96 3.20
CA ALA A 104 1.92 18.42 3.72
C ALA A 104 1.35 17.28 2.85
N TYR A 105 1.70 17.27 1.56
CA TYR A 105 1.29 16.24 0.58
C TYR A 105 2.47 15.43 0.06
N TYR A 106 3.68 15.67 0.58
CA TYR A 106 4.87 14.96 0.16
C TYR A 106 4.76 13.45 0.44
N ALA A 107 4.85 12.66 -0.63
CA ALA A 107 4.84 11.21 -0.64
C ALA A 107 6.16 10.72 -1.26
N SER A 108 7.11 10.33 -0.42
CA SER A 108 8.46 9.98 -0.87
C SER A 108 8.55 8.60 -1.52
N PHE A 109 7.51 7.77 -1.41
CA PHE A 109 7.40 6.48 -2.07
C PHE A 109 5.94 6.13 -2.35
N LEU A 110 5.71 5.23 -3.32
CA LEU A 110 4.38 4.88 -3.85
C LEU A 110 3.64 6.10 -4.43
N GLY A 111 2.47 5.84 -4.98
CA GLY A 111 1.65 6.86 -5.58
C GLY A 111 1.49 6.66 -7.08
N ASP A 112 0.56 7.45 -7.59
CA ASP A 112 -0.06 7.20 -8.88
C ASP A 112 -0.70 8.48 -9.42
N VAL A 113 -0.87 8.54 -10.73
CA VAL A 113 -1.69 9.55 -11.38
C VAL A 113 -2.37 8.98 -12.60
N ASP A 114 -3.69 9.13 -12.66
CA ASP A 114 -4.51 8.67 -13.79
C ASP A 114 -5.18 9.84 -14.52
N ASP A 115 -5.17 9.78 -15.86
CA ASP A 115 -6.08 10.54 -16.71
C ASP A 115 -7.49 9.95 -16.68
N LEU A 116 -8.44 10.70 -16.10
CA LEU A 116 -9.85 10.32 -16.08
C LEU A 116 -10.54 10.72 -17.38
N LYS A 117 -10.31 9.95 -18.46
CA LYS A 117 -10.78 10.21 -19.85
C LYS A 117 -12.23 10.70 -19.99
N LYS A 118 -13.15 10.23 -19.12
CA LYS A 118 -14.57 10.62 -19.18
C LYS A 118 -14.81 12.08 -18.73
N THR A 119 -14.01 12.60 -17.81
CA THR A 119 -14.17 13.95 -17.24
C THR A 119 -13.05 14.90 -17.64
N GLY A 120 -11.89 14.36 -18.05
CA GLY A 120 -10.65 15.11 -18.24
C GLY A 120 -9.92 15.44 -16.92
N ASN A 121 -10.43 14.97 -15.78
CA ASN A 121 -9.81 15.20 -14.48
C ASN A 121 -8.55 14.33 -14.29
N ARG A 122 -7.82 14.59 -13.20
CA ARG A 122 -6.69 13.77 -12.76
C ARG A 122 -7.01 13.17 -11.41
N LEU A 123 -6.89 11.85 -11.27
CA LEU A 123 -6.89 11.18 -9.97
C LEU A 123 -5.43 11.03 -9.54
N ILE A 124 -5.06 11.59 -8.39
CA ILE A 124 -3.68 11.62 -7.91
C ILE A 124 -3.63 10.91 -6.57
N THR A 125 -2.74 9.94 -6.44
CA THR A 125 -2.49 9.19 -5.20
C THR A 125 -1.14 9.61 -4.63
N PHE A 126 -1.16 10.39 -3.56
CA PHE A 126 0.00 10.63 -2.70
C PHE A 126 0.16 9.45 -1.75
N GLY A 127 0.81 8.39 -2.23
CA GLY A 127 0.68 7.04 -1.68
C GLY A 127 1.39 6.76 -0.36
N GLY A 128 2.61 7.27 -0.18
CA GLY A 128 3.45 6.97 0.98
C GLY A 128 4.03 8.22 1.64
N GLN A 129 3.20 8.91 2.42
CA GLN A 129 3.64 10.04 3.25
C GLN A 129 4.20 9.51 4.56
N LEU A 130 5.48 9.75 4.86
CA LEU A 130 6.08 9.29 6.11
C LEU A 130 6.22 10.41 7.14
N TYR A 131 5.98 10.06 8.40
CA TYR A 131 6.09 10.98 9.52
C TYR A 131 6.81 10.36 10.72
N THR A 132 7.87 11.02 11.19
CA THR A 132 8.52 10.73 12.46
C THR A 132 8.28 11.90 13.41
N ASN A 133 7.68 11.66 14.58
CA ASN A 133 7.32 12.71 15.53
C ASN A 133 6.50 13.85 14.88
N ASP A 134 5.51 13.47 14.05
CA ASP A 134 4.67 14.38 13.27
C ASP A 134 5.41 15.29 12.28
N GLN A 135 6.68 15.03 11.97
CA GLN A 135 7.44 15.73 10.94
C GLN A 135 7.64 14.85 9.70
N PRO A 136 7.49 15.39 8.48
CA PRO A 136 7.79 14.66 7.25
C PRO A 136 9.20 14.07 7.27
N CYS A 137 9.35 12.84 6.78
CA CYS A 137 10.64 12.16 6.68
C CYS A 137 10.75 11.30 5.42
N GLU A 138 11.95 10.73 5.17
CA GLU A 138 12.25 9.88 4.01
C GLU A 138 12.79 8.50 4.42
N ASP A 139 12.49 8.05 5.63
CA ASP A 139 12.87 6.71 6.10
C ASP A 139 11.89 5.64 5.61
N ILE A 140 11.90 5.41 4.29
CA ILE A 140 11.04 4.44 3.61
C ILE A 140 11.18 3.05 4.25
N VAL A 141 12.39 2.67 4.65
CA VAL A 141 12.68 1.38 5.26
C VAL A 141 11.88 1.23 6.55
N SER A 142 11.96 2.19 7.47
CA SER A 142 11.18 2.17 8.70
C SER A 142 9.67 2.24 8.44
N GLY A 143 9.21 3.03 7.46
CA GLY A 143 7.79 3.07 7.08
C GLY A 143 7.26 1.72 6.61
N VAL A 144 7.97 1.06 5.70
CA VAL A 144 7.66 -0.27 5.17
C VAL A 144 7.69 -1.35 6.26
N PHE A 145 8.54 -1.19 7.28
CA PHE A 145 8.55 -2.05 8.46
C PHE A 145 7.54 -1.65 9.54
N GLY A 146 6.72 -0.63 9.29
CA GLY A 146 5.71 -0.08 10.20
C GLY A 146 6.30 0.60 11.44
N GLN A 147 7.59 0.90 11.46
CA GLN A 147 8.26 1.55 12.59
C GLN A 147 8.00 3.06 12.65
N THR A 148 7.52 3.62 11.53
CA THR A 148 7.20 5.03 11.35
C THR A 148 5.75 5.14 10.85
N VAL A 149 5.09 6.26 11.15
CA VAL A 149 3.74 6.52 10.64
C VAL A 149 3.80 6.70 9.13
N THR A 150 2.93 6.00 8.41
CA THR A 150 2.64 6.27 7.01
C THR A 150 1.19 6.75 6.87
N ARG A 151 0.94 7.63 5.92
CA ARG A 151 -0.37 8.13 5.53
C ARG A 151 -0.45 8.21 4.02
N SER A 152 -1.65 8.34 3.48
CA SER A 152 -1.86 8.63 2.07
C SER A 152 -2.97 9.64 1.85
N ARG A 153 -2.95 10.27 0.67
CA ARG A 153 -4.05 11.09 0.18
C ARG A 153 -4.36 10.76 -1.25
N ILE A 154 -5.64 10.71 -1.56
CA ILE A 154 -6.16 10.48 -2.90
C ILE A 154 -7.00 11.71 -3.24
N ILE A 155 -6.65 12.41 -4.30
CA ILE A 155 -7.31 13.65 -4.70
C ILE A 155 -7.70 13.57 -6.17
N GLU A 156 -8.93 13.96 -6.48
CA GLU A 156 -9.33 14.23 -7.86
C GLU A 156 -9.33 15.73 -8.10
N VAL A 157 -8.69 16.16 -9.18
CA VAL A 157 -8.61 17.57 -9.59
C VAL A 157 -9.06 17.77 -11.02
N THR A 158 -9.67 18.92 -11.30
CA THR A 158 -9.97 19.36 -12.67
C THR A 158 -8.69 19.71 -13.43
N PRO A 159 -8.72 19.87 -14.77
CA PRO A 159 -7.58 20.38 -15.53
C PRO A 159 -7.04 21.72 -15.03
N ALA A 160 -7.90 22.56 -14.44
CA ALA A 160 -7.52 23.85 -13.86
C ALA A 160 -6.88 23.71 -12.46
N GLY A 161 -6.79 22.50 -11.90
CA GLY A 161 -6.26 22.24 -10.56
C GLY A 161 -7.27 22.43 -9.43
N GLU A 162 -8.57 22.54 -9.73
CA GLU A 162 -9.60 22.65 -8.70
C GLU A 162 -9.91 21.27 -8.10
N THR A 163 -9.92 21.17 -6.77
CA THR A 163 -10.24 19.91 -6.08
C THR A 163 -11.71 19.54 -6.25
N VAL A 164 -11.96 18.35 -6.79
CA VAL A 164 -13.29 17.74 -6.90
C VAL A 164 -13.62 16.98 -5.62
N TYR A 165 -12.70 16.14 -5.14
CA TYR A 165 -12.77 15.50 -3.83
C TYR A 165 -11.38 15.10 -3.34
N GLU A 166 -11.27 14.88 -2.03
CA GLU A 166 -10.07 14.36 -1.37
C GLU A 166 -10.46 13.27 -0.37
N ILE A 167 -9.65 12.20 -0.31
CA ILE A 167 -9.70 11.16 0.70
C ILE A 167 -8.35 11.13 1.40
N ALA A 168 -8.37 11.19 2.74
CA ALA A 168 -7.18 10.99 3.56
C ALA A 168 -7.24 9.62 4.22
N VAL A 169 -6.22 8.79 4.02
CA VAL A 169 -6.05 7.52 4.73
C VAL A 169 -4.99 7.73 5.80
N ARG A 170 -5.38 7.49 7.06
CA ARG A 170 -4.54 7.76 8.22
C ARG A 170 -4.39 6.51 9.07
N GLU A 171 -3.28 6.47 9.77
CA GLU A 171 -3.03 5.55 10.85
C GLU A 171 -4.11 5.66 11.94
N ASN A 172 -4.24 4.64 12.78
CA ASN A 172 -5.18 4.66 13.88
C ASN A 172 -4.52 4.11 15.15
N ALA A 173 -5.30 3.97 16.23
CA ALA A 173 -4.78 3.46 17.50
C ALA A 173 -4.16 2.05 17.40
N TYR A 174 -4.37 1.30 16.31
CA TYR A 174 -3.95 -0.09 16.16
C TYR A 174 -2.80 -0.28 15.17
N THR A 175 -2.72 0.51 14.10
CA THR A 175 -1.66 0.43 13.07
C THR A 175 -0.98 1.77 12.86
N LEU A 176 0.32 1.74 12.54
CA LEU A 176 1.07 2.93 12.06
C LEU A 176 1.03 3.05 10.53
N SER A 177 0.51 2.03 9.85
CA SER A 177 0.51 1.93 8.40
C SER A 177 -0.82 2.36 7.80
N ALA A 178 -0.78 3.33 6.90
CA ALA A 178 -1.91 3.79 6.10
C ALA A 178 -1.46 4.27 4.70
N GLU A 179 -0.37 3.70 4.18
CA GLU A 179 0.06 3.91 2.80
C GLU A 179 -0.93 3.32 1.79
N THR A 180 -0.96 3.88 0.58
CA THR A 180 -1.77 3.40 -0.54
C THR A 180 -0.87 3.23 -1.74
N TYR A 181 -0.82 2.02 -2.31
CA TYR A 181 0.02 1.74 -3.48
C TYR A 181 -0.41 2.57 -4.69
N GLN A 182 -1.69 2.43 -5.07
CA GLN A 182 -2.37 3.17 -6.13
C GLN A 182 -3.87 3.24 -5.82
N ALA A 183 -4.61 4.12 -6.50
CA ALA A 183 -6.06 4.22 -6.36
C ALA A 183 -6.70 4.42 -7.74
N GLU A 184 -7.76 3.67 -8.01
CA GLU A 184 -8.39 3.60 -9.33
C GLU A 184 -9.84 4.09 -9.27
N ARG A 185 -10.27 4.85 -10.27
CA ARG A 185 -11.68 5.23 -10.40
C ARG A 185 -12.48 4.14 -11.11
N ILE A 186 -13.17 3.31 -10.34
CA ILE A 186 -14.03 2.25 -10.89
C ILE A 186 -15.44 2.77 -11.17
N SER A 187 -15.90 2.58 -12.41
CA SER A 187 -17.28 2.85 -12.83
C SER A 187 -18.19 1.69 -12.42
N PHE A 188 -19.06 1.89 -11.42
CA PHE A 188 -20.04 0.87 -11.04
C PHE A 188 -21.10 0.58 -12.12
N SER A 189 -21.29 1.51 -13.07
CA SER A 189 -22.28 1.39 -14.15
C SER A 189 -21.78 0.57 -15.35
N ASP A 190 -20.47 0.31 -15.46
CA ASP A 190 -19.89 -0.55 -16.50
C ASP A 190 -19.80 -2.03 -16.05
N ILE A 191 -20.26 -2.35 -14.83
CA ILE A 191 -20.67 -3.71 -14.44
C ILE A 191 -21.99 -4.01 -15.16
N GLY A 192 -21.90 -4.40 -16.42
CA GLY A 192 -23.05 -4.62 -17.29
C GLY A 192 -24.05 -5.67 -16.77
N LYS A 193 -25.32 -5.25 -16.73
CA LYS A 193 -26.55 -6.06 -16.91
C LYS A 193 -27.00 -6.97 -15.76
N THR A 194 -27.65 -6.39 -14.74
CA THR A 194 -29.03 -6.73 -14.30
C THR A 194 -29.38 -5.90 -13.08
N TRP A 195 -30.22 -4.88 -13.25
CA TRP A 195 -30.98 -4.32 -12.13
C TRP A 195 -32.36 -4.98 -12.18
N SER A 196 -32.60 -5.97 -11.32
CA SER A 196 -33.94 -6.45 -11.01
C SER A 196 -34.44 -5.70 -9.76
N PRO A 197 -35.73 -5.33 -9.68
CA PRO A 197 -36.31 -4.79 -8.46
C PRO A 197 -36.07 -5.76 -7.28
N LEU A 198 -35.81 -5.20 -6.10
CA LEU A 198 -35.38 -5.83 -4.83
C LEU A 198 -36.21 -7.03 -4.31
N SER A 199 -37.19 -7.52 -5.06
CA SER A 199 -38.11 -8.60 -4.68
C SER A 199 -37.97 -9.91 -5.48
N GLU A 200 -37.15 -9.97 -6.55
CA GLU A 200 -36.92 -11.23 -7.27
C GLU A 200 -35.43 -11.46 -7.55
N THR A 201 -34.82 -12.36 -6.77
CA THR A 201 -33.47 -12.88 -7.02
C THR A 201 -33.54 -14.05 -7.99
N VAL A 202 -33.10 -13.83 -9.23
CA VAL A 202 -32.66 -14.96 -10.07
C VAL A 202 -31.39 -14.56 -10.82
N ALA A 203 -30.24 -14.68 -10.14
CA ALA A 203 -28.94 -14.73 -10.79
C ALA A 203 -28.54 -16.20 -10.91
N GLN A 204 -28.41 -16.70 -12.15
CA GLN A 204 -27.84 -18.02 -12.40
C GLN A 204 -26.34 -17.85 -12.66
N ARG A 205 -25.55 -18.52 -11.83
CA ARG A 205 -24.09 -18.53 -11.87
C ARG A 205 -23.59 -19.14 -13.20
N MET A 206 -22.88 -18.34 -14.01
CA MET A 206 -22.30 -18.75 -15.30
C MET A 206 -20.86 -19.27 -15.14
N GLY A 207 -20.68 -20.29 -14.30
CA GLY A 207 -19.40 -20.96 -14.05
C GLY A 207 -19.23 -21.36 -12.58
N GLU A 208 -18.63 -22.52 -12.32
CA GLU A 208 -18.31 -22.91 -10.95
C GLU A 208 -17.40 -21.83 -10.32
N PRO A 209 -17.63 -21.41 -9.05
CA PRO A 209 -16.61 -20.65 -8.37
C PRO A 209 -15.35 -21.50 -8.37
N GLU A 210 -14.25 -20.99 -8.92
CA GLU A 210 -12.97 -21.29 -8.31
C GLU A 210 -12.99 -20.65 -6.93
N MET A 211 -13.63 -21.35 -5.99
CA MET A 211 -13.21 -21.19 -4.62
C MET A 211 -11.74 -21.57 -4.63
N CYS A 212 -10.90 -20.71 -4.04
CA CYS A 212 -9.73 -21.24 -3.36
C CYS A 212 -10.28 -22.32 -2.44
N VAL A 213 -10.27 -23.57 -2.91
CA VAL A 213 -10.52 -24.72 -2.06
C VAL A 213 -9.56 -24.48 -0.91
N PRO A 214 -10.01 -24.49 0.36
CA PRO A 214 -9.07 -24.50 1.47
C PRO A 214 -8.09 -25.61 1.10
N THR A 215 -6.86 -25.22 0.77
CA THR A 215 -5.82 -26.17 0.41
C THR A 215 -5.76 -27.07 1.60
N ARG A 216 -6.32 -28.28 1.45
CA ARG A 216 -6.41 -29.36 2.42
C ARG A 216 -6.46 -28.82 3.84
N GLU A 217 -7.66 -28.68 4.43
CA GLU A 217 -7.88 -28.48 5.87
C GLU A 217 -6.55 -28.58 6.61
N ILE A 218 -5.88 -27.42 6.80
CA ILE A 218 -4.48 -27.44 7.26
C ILE A 218 -4.62 -27.90 8.69
N ALA A 219 -4.58 -29.23 8.88
CA ALA A 219 -4.44 -29.82 10.17
C ALA A 219 -3.28 -29.05 10.79
N PRO A 220 -3.50 -28.39 11.94
CA PRO A 220 -2.47 -27.58 12.54
C PRO A 220 -1.23 -28.46 12.59
N PRO A 221 -0.06 -27.98 12.14
CA PRO A 221 1.13 -28.80 12.22
C PRO A 221 1.23 -29.25 13.67
N LEU A 222 1.21 -30.57 13.90
CA LEU A 222 1.39 -31.21 15.21
C LEU A 222 2.81 -30.96 15.77
N PHE A 223 3.54 -30.03 15.18
CA PHE A 223 4.91 -29.70 15.47
C PHE A 223 4.95 -28.30 16.09
N PHE A 224 4.94 -28.25 17.42
CA PHE A 224 5.52 -27.13 18.14
C PHE A 224 7.01 -27.09 17.81
N THR A 225 7.39 -26.28 16.83
CA THR A 225 8.79 -26.26 16.40
C THR A 225 9.68 -25.65 17.49
N LYS A 226 9.12 -24.98 18.52
CA LYS A 226 9.81 -24.16 19.56
C LYS A 226 10.73 -23.07 19.01
N ARG A 227 10.86 -22.97 17.69
CA ARG A 227 11.71 -22.02 16.98
C ARG A 227 10.94 -20.77 16.59
N MET A 228 9.62 -20.87 16.45
CA MET A 228 8.78 -19.72 16.16
C MET A 228 8.25 -19.11 17.46
N SER A 229 8.28 -17.79 17.56
CA SER A 229 7.75 -17.02 18.67
C SER A 229 7.17 -15.71 18.16
N ALA A 230 6.45 -14.98 19.01
CA ALA A 230 6.10 -13.59 18.73
C ALA A 230 6.29 -12.73 19.97
N ASP A 231 6.69 -11.50 19.74
CA ASP A 231 6.59 -10.42 20.70
C ASP A 231 5.33 -9.62 20.39
N PHE A 232 4.43 -9.50 21.36
CA PHE A 232 3.18 -8.76 21.17
C PHE A 232 3.37 -7.31 21.61
N SER A 233 3.15 -6.38 20.67
CA SER A 233 3.01 -4.96 20.99
C SER A 233 1.59 -4.66 21.48
N LYS A 234 0.59 -5.38 20.97
CA LYS A 234 -0.81 -5.31 21.40
C LYS A 234 -1.41 -6.71 21.46
N PHE A 235 -2.08 -7.01 22.57
CA PHE A 235 -2.88 -8.20 22.73
C PHE A 235 -4.01 -7.90 23.71
N TYR A 236 -5.13 -7.38 23.21
CA TYR A 236 -6.25 -6.99 24.06
C TYR A 236 -7.58 -7.08 23.33
N ARG A 237 -8.66 -7.15 24.11
CA ARG A 237 -10.03 -7.10 23.61
C ARG A 237 -10.54 -5.67 23.62
N GLU A 238 -11.22 -5.29 22.55
CA GLU A 238 -11.94 -4.03 22.44
C GLU A 238 -13.33 -4.29 21.85
N GLY A 239 -14.37 -4.12 22.67
CA GLY A 239 -15.73 -4.50 22.31
C GLY A 239 -15.83 -5.98 21.90
N ASN A 240 -16.27 -6.24 20.68
CA ASN A 240 -16.35 -7.59 20.10
C ASN A 240 -15.12 -7.98 19.28
N ARG A 241 -14.02 -7.24 19.36
CA ARG A 241 -12.80 -7.55 18.61
C ARG A 241 -11.65 -7.93 19.54
N LEU A 242 -10.88 -8.93 19.14
CA LEU A 242 -9.55 -9.18 19.69
C LEU A 242 -8.53 -8.54 18.76
N ILE A 243 -7.75 -7.61 19.30
CA ILE A 243 -6.68 -6.91 18.59
C ILE A 243 -5.35 -7.55 18.93
N ILE A 244 -4.63 -7.95 17.89
CA ILE A 244 -3.29 -8.53 18.01
C ILE A 244 -2.37 -7.80 17.04
N ASP A 245 -1.34 -7.17 17.58
CA ASP A 245 -0.21 -6.60 16.83
C ASP A 245 1.06 -7.16 17.47
N GLY A 246 1.99 -7.60 16.64
CA GLY A 246 3.25 -8.11 17.12
C GLY A 246 4.24 -8.44 16.02
N GLN A 247 5.37 -8.98 16.44
CA GLN A 247 6.46 -9.37 15.59
C GLN A 247 6.72 -10.87 15.72
N LEU A 248 6.46 -11.65 14.67
CA LEU A 248 6.87 -13.04 14.53
C LEU A 248 8.39 -13.13 14.36
N ARG A 249 8.96 -14.12 15.04
CA ARG A 249 10.36 -14.50 14.94
C ARG A 249 10.51 -15.98 14.68
N TYR A 250 11.58 -16.34 13.99
CA TYR A 250 12.04 -17.70 13.82
C TYR A 250 13.51 -17.78 14.27
N ASP A 251 13.84 -18.72 15.17
CA ASP A 251 15.16 -18.82 15.81
C ASP A 251 15.64 -17.45 16.38
N ASN A 252 14.73 -16.74 17.05
CA ASN A 252 14.92 -15.39 17.63
C ASN A 252 15.27 -14.27 16.62
N LYS A 253 15.05 -14.49 15.32
CA LYS A 253 15.25 -13.48 14.28
C LYS A 253 13.94 -13.12 13.60
N SER A 254 13.81 -11.85 13.23
CA SER A 254 12.67 -11.35 12.45
C SER A 254 12.95 -11.52 10.95
N TYR A 255 11.91 -11.88 10.21
CA TYR A 255 11.98 -12.24 8.80
C TYR A 255 10.72 -11.75 8.08
N LEU A 256 10.74 -11.60 6.75
CA LEU A 256 9.53 -11.25 6.00
C LEU A 256 8.44 -12.29 6.26
N ILE A 257 7.22 -11.87 6.59
CA ILE A 257 6.10 -12.79 6.74
C ILE A 257 5.58 -13.18 5.37
N GLY A 258 5.52 -14.48 5.13
CA GLY A 258 4.71 -15.02 4.04
C GLY A 258 3.24 -15.05 4.44
N ARG A 259 2.92 -15.72 5.56
CA ARG A 259 1.54 -15.81 6.10
C ARG A 259 1.57 -15.96 7.61
N ALA A 260 0.55 -15.45 8.29
CA ALA A 260 0.34 -15.67 9.71
C ALA A 260 -1.15 -15.90 9.98
N TYR A 261 -1.45 -16.73 10.97
CA TYR A 261 -2.79 -17.13 11.35
C TYR A 261 -2.93 -17.14 12.87
N ILE A 262 -4.01 -16.53 13.35
CA ILE A 262 -4.44 -16.66 14.75
C ILE A 262 -5.33 -17.90 14.84
N VAL A 263 -4.95 -18.83 15.71
CA VAL A 263 -5.64 -20.11 15.88
C VAL A 263 -6.22 -20.17 17.28
N PHE A 264 -7.53 -20.21 17.37
CA PHE A 264 -8.27 -20.46 18.60
C PHE A 264 -8.56 -21.96 18.68
N ARG A 265 -8.14 -22.60 19.78
CA ARG A 265 -8.31 -24.04 19.98
C ARG A 265 -8.99 -24.33 21.32
N SER A 266 -10.13 -25.01 21.27
CA SER A 266 -10.78 -25.63 22.43
C SER A 266 -10.63 -27.17 22.34
N GLN A 267 -11.31 -27.92 23.22
CA GLN A 267 -11.31 -29.39 23.14
C GLN A 267 -12.01 -29.89 21.87
N ASP A 268 -13.10 -29.23 21.48
CA ASP A 268 -14.00 -29.73 20.41
C ASP A 268 -13.97 -28.86 19.14
N ASN A 269 -13.52 -27.60 19.25
CA ASN A 269 -13.56 -26.62 18.16
C ASN A 269 -12.21 -25.95 17.89
N VAL A 270 -11.96 -25.66 16.61
CA VAL A 270 -10.81 -24.86 16.13
C VAL A 270 -11.31 -23.77 15.19
N ALA A 271 -10.97 -22.51 15.48
CA ALA A 271 -11.22 -21.38 14.59
C ALA A 271 -9.89 -20.74 14.16
N ILE A 272 -9.79 -20.38 12.87
CA ILE A 272 -8.55 -19.87 12.26
C ILE A 272 -8.86 -18.54 11.58
N PHE A 273 -8.09 -17.52 11.93
CA PHE A 273 -8.22 -16.18 11.38
C PHE A 273 -6.93 -15.78 10.67
N PRO A 274 -7.01 -15.24 9.44
CA PRO A 274 -5.83 -14.71 8.79
C PRO A 274 -5.32 -13.48 9.54
N SER A 275 -4.01 -13.32 9.56
CA SER A 275 -3.35 -12.09 9.95
C SER A 275 -2.77 -11.42 8.71
N TYR A 276 -2.82 -10.10 8.68
CA TYR A 276 -2.18 -9.31 7.64
C TYR A 276 -0.70 -9.21 7.96
N GLY A 277 0.12 -9.76 7.07
CA GLY A 277 1.58 -9.73 7.19
C GLY A 277 2.14 -8.40 6.71
N GLY A 278 3.06 -7.85 7.49
CA GLY A 278 3.95 -6.77 7.12
C GLY A 278 5.39 -7.27 7.02
N MET A 279 6.32 -6.34 6.81
CA MET A 279 7.74 -6.67 6.73
C MET A 279 8.37 -6.84 8.13
N ASN A 280 9.58 -7.42 8.22
CA ASN A 280 10.28 -7.70 9.49
C ASN A 280 9.47 -8.47 10.54
N GLY A 281 8.68 -9.45 10.13
CA GLY A 281 7.96 -10.29 11.07
C GLY A 281 6.71 -9.60 11.61
N ARG A 282 6.40 -8.36 11.23
CA ARG A 282 5.24 -7.67 11.79
C ARG A 282 3.95 -8.24 11.25
N PHE A 283 2.99 -8.51 12.13
CA PHE A 283 1.65 -8.90 11.73
C PHE A 283 0.61 -8.15 12.53
N PHE A 284 -0.54 -7.95 11.90
CA PHE A 284 -1.72 -7.38 12.52
C PHE A 284 -2.92 -8.32 12.31
N SER A 285 -3.71 -8.49 13.35
CA SER A 285 -4.99 -9.19 13.27
C SER A 285 -6.05 -8.48 14.10
N SER A 286 -7.24 -8.39 13.53
CA SER A 286 -8.45 -7.93 14.21
C SER A 286 -9.50 -9.02 14.04
N VAL A 287 -9.68 -9.83 15.08
CA VAL A 287 -10.60 -10.98 15.06
C VAL A 287 -11.94 -10.53 15.59
N ASP A 288 -13.00 -10.66 14.78
CA ASP A 288 -14.37 -10.48 15.24
C ASP A 288 -14.81 -11.69 16.07
N LEU A 289 -14.93 -11.49 17.37
CA LEU A 289 -15.27 -12.52 18.34
C LEU A 289 -16.74 -12.94 18.26
N SER A 290 -17.61 -12.16 17.58
CA SER A 290 -19.00 -12.55 17.36
C SER A 290 -19.16 -13.69 16.33
N ALA A 291 -18.10 -13.96 15.56
CA ALA A 291 -18.03 -15.07 14.61
C ALA A 291 -17.39 -16.35 15.21
N VAL A 292 -17.09 -16.35 16.51
CA VAL A 292 -16.51 -17.51 17.22
C VAL A 292 -17.59 -18.11 18.10
N ASP A 293 -17.74 -19.43 18.06
CA ASP A 293 -18.64 -20.15 18.94
C ASP A 293 -18.27 -19.93 20.43
N GLU A 294 -19.24 -20.15 21.30
CA GLU A 294 -19.04 -20.09 22.74
C GLU A 294 -18.02 -21.15 23.21
N GLY A 295 -17.22 -20.78 24.22
CA GLY A 295 -16.26 -21.69 24.81
C GLY A 295 -14.96 -21.05 25.27
N GLU A 296 -14.10 -21.85 25.90
CA GLU A 296 -12.74 -21.46 26.25
C GLU A 296 -11.77 -21.91 25.16
N TYR A 297 -11.00 -20.97 24.63
CA TYR A 297 -10.02 -21.21 23.58
C TYR A 297 -8.62 -20.85 24.06
N LEU A 298 -7.67 -21.74 23.83
CA LEU A 298 -6.25 -21.44 23.84
C LEU A 298 -5.89 -20.74 22.54
N ILE A 299 -5.17 -19.62 22.64
CA ILE A 299 -4.72 -18.88 21.46
C ILE A 299 -3.31 -19.34 21.10
N SER A 300 -3.13 -19.66 19.82
CA SER A 300 -1.85 -20.04 19.25
C SER A 300 -1.66 -19.36 17.90
N ILE A 301 -0.41 -19.27 17.42
CA ILE A 301 -0.09 -18.63 16.15
C ILE A 301 0.63 -19.61 15.25
N ALA A 302 0.09 -19.79 14.05
CA ALA A 302 0.73 -20.50 12.95
C ALA A 302 1.25 -19.48 11.95
N GLY A 303 2.45 -19.69 11.42
CA GLY A 303 3.14 -18.67 10.66
C GLY A 303 4.14 -19.27 9.70
N VAL A 304 4.38 -18.55 8.63
CA VAL A 304 5.41 -18.83 7.64
C VAL A 304 6.20 -17.56 7.44
N VAL A 305 7.50 -17.63 7.70
CA VAL A 305 8.45 -16.54 7.46
C VAL A 305 9.42 -16.93 6.35
N ARG A 306 10.01 -15.93 5.70
CA ARG A 306 10.97 -16.10 4.62
C ARG A 306 12.36 -15.65 5.07
N GLU A 307 13.30 -16.59 5.07
CA GLU A 307 14.71 -16.34 5.33
C GLU A 307 15.38 -15.80 4.05
N GLY A 308 15.71 -14.50 4.05
CA GLY A 308 16.28 -13.74 2.92
C GLY A 308 15.34 -12.62 2.40
N ASN A 309 15.91 -11.58 1.79
CA ASN A 309 15.16 -10.40 1.29
C ASN A 309 14.56 -10.58 -0.11
N ASP A 310 14.89 -11.67 -0.82
CA ASP A 310 14.43 -11.91 -2.19
C ASP A 310 13.18 -12.84 -2.21
N ALA A 311 12.12 -12.36 -2.86
CA ALA A 311 10.87 -13.09 -3.06
C ALA A 311 11.05 -14.36 -3.93
N ALA A 312 12.09 -14.43 -4.77
CA ALA A 312 12.34 -15.57 -5.65
C ALA A 312 13.18 -16.69 -4.99
N SER A 313 14.17 -16.34 -4.16
CA SER A 313 15.16 -17.31 -3.63
C SER A 313 15.09 -17.57 -2.12
N GLY A 314 14.31 -16.78 -1.36
CA GLY A 314 14.24 -16.92 0.09
C GLY A 314 13.68 -18.28 0.57
N LYS A 315 14.30 -18.86 1.59
CA LYS A 315 13.88 -20.16 2.14
C LYS A 315 12.70 -19.98 3.10
N MET A 316 11.59 -20.64 2.81
CA MET A 316 10.40 -20.59 3.66
C MET A 316 10.61 -21.42 4.92
N ARG A 317 10.29 -20.82 6.08
CA ARG A 317 10.32 -21.44 7.40
C ARG A 317 8.93 -21.32 8.01
N SER A 318 8.30 -22.45 8.29
CA SER A 318 7.00 -22.50 8.94
C SER A 318 7.14 -22.91 10.40
N GLY A 319 6.21 -22.44 11.24
CA GLY A 319 6.14 -22.85 12.63
C GLY A 319 4.75 -22.65 13.22
N HIS A 320 4.61 -23.16 14.44
CA HIS A 320 3.42 -22.99 15.27
C HIS A 320 3.87 -22.90 16.74
N PHE A 321 3.29 -21.99 17.50
CA PHE A 321 3.51 -21.89 18.94
C PHE A 321 2.24 -21.48 19.68
N SER A 322 2.09 -21.97 20.92
CA SER A 322 1.02 -21.55 21.81
C SER A 322 1.41 -20.24 22.49
N THR A 323 0.49 -19.31 22.55
CA THR A 323 0.65 -18.11 23.37
C THR A 323 0.28 -18.46 24.82
N PRO A 324 0.69 -17.64 25.81
CA PRO A 324 0.18 -17.80 27.17
C PRO A 324 -1.29 -17.34 27.32
N TYR A 325 -1.90 -16.79 26.27
CA TYR A 325 -3.23 -16.21 26.32
C TYR A 325 -4.31 -17.24 26.05
N LYS A 326 -5.39 -17.11 26.80
CA LYS A 326 -6.67 -17.78 26.58
C LYS A 326 -7.76 -16.73 26.44
N ILE A 327 -8.82 -17.08 25.72
CA ILE A 327 -10.03 -16.28 25.65
C ILE A 327 -11.24 -17.14 25.95
N THR A 328 -12.16 -16.59 26.72
CA THR A 328 -13.47 -17.19 26.97
C THR A 328 -14.50 -16.39 26.21
N ILE A 329 -15.14 -17.04 25.23
CA ILE A 329 -16.31 -16.51 24.56
C ILE A 329 -17.51 -16.93 25.40
N PRO A 330 -18.18 -15.99 26.09
CA PRO A 330 -19.22 -16.31 27.05
C PRO A 330 -20.41 -17.00 26.36
N THR A 331 -20.94 -18.03 27.01
CA THR A 331 -22.25 -18.61 26.70
C THR A 331 -23.28 -17.51 26.84
N ASP A 332 -24.06 -17.28 25.80
CA ASP A 332 -24.92 -16.10 25.66
C ASP A 332 -26.08 -16.13 26.68
N ILE A 333 -25.87 -15.66 27.91
CA ILE A 333 -26.97 -15.18 28.76
C ILE A 333 -27.16 -13.69 28.45
N LYS A 334 -27.61 -13.44 27.21
CA LYS A 334 -27.95 -12.16 26.60
C LYS A 334 -26.75 -11.30 26.20
N LYS A 335 -26.61 -11.08 24.89
CA LYS A 335 -26.24 -9.81 24.25
C LYS A 335 -26.38 -8.67 25.25
N VAL A 336 -25.24 -8.22 25.77
CA VAL A 336 -25.16 -7.07 26.68
C VAL A 336 -25.85 -5.92 25.98
N GLU A 337 -27.01 -5.53 26.51
CA GLU A 337 -27.72 -4.34 26.10
C GLU A 337 -26.76 -3.16 26.18
N LYS A 338 -26.74 -2.37 25.11
CA LYS A 338 -26.19 -1.03 25.12
C LYS A 338 -26.77 -0.27 26.31
N GLY A 339 -25.89 0.07 27.25
CA GLY A 339 -26.10 1.13 28.23
C GLY A 339 -26.57 0.65 29.60
N LYS A 340 -25.67 0.77 30.58
CA LYS A 340 -25.87 1.63 31.75
C LYS A 340 -24.58 1.70 32.60
N GLU A 341 -24.14 2.95 32.74
CA GLU A 341 -23.21 3.60 33.70
C GLU A 341 -21.88 2.93 34.07
#